data_AF-A0A355WI63-F1
#
_entry.id   AF-A0A355WI63-F1
#
_cell.length_a   1.000
_cell.length_b   1.000
_cell.length_c   1.000
_cell.angle_alpha   90.00
_cell.angle_beta   90.00
_cell.angle_gamma   90.00
#
_symmetry.space_group_name_H-M   'P 1'
#
loop_
_entity.id
_entity.type
_entity.pdbx_description
1 polymer ?
#
loop_
_entity_poly.entity_id
_entity_poly.type
_entity_poly.pdbx_seq_one_letter_code
_entity_poly.pdbx_strand_id
1 'polypeptide(L)' 'DVARFAHASAPEGSLADHLSENVIGIMSVPLGVATNLVVDGQDVLVPMATEESSVIAAVCNGAKACRDA' A
#
# COMPACT_ATOMS: atom_id res chain seq x y z
N ASP A 1 5.56 3.48 -12.49
CA ASP A 1 4.22 3.28 -13.07
C ASP A 1 3.35 2.53 -12.08
N VAL A 2 2.18 3.09 -11.73
CA VAL A 2 1.20 2.48 -10.82
C VAL A 2 0.59 1.20 -11.37
N ALA A 3 0.65 0.98 -12.69
CA ALA A 3 0.15 -0.26 -13.32
C ALA A 3 0.85 -1.52 -12.78
N ARG A 4 2.06 -1.40 -12.21
CA ARG A 4 2.76 -2.50 -11.55
C ARG A 4 2.06 -3.02 -10.29
N PHE A 5 1.11 -2.26 -9.73
CA PHE A 5 0.33 -2.66 -8.55
C PHE A 5 -1.01 -3.34 -8.90
N ALA A 6 -1.31 -3.59 -10.18
CA ALA A 6 -2.59 -4.12 -10.65
C ALA A 6 -2.94 -5.54 -10.16
N HIS A 7 -2.04 -6.22 -9.43
CA HIS A 7 -2.25 -7.57 -8.88
C HIS A 7 -2.61 -7.60 -7.39
N ALA A 8 -2.92 -6.46 -6.77
CA ALA A 8 -3.37 -6.43 -5.38
C ALA A 8 -4.84 -6.87 -5.25
N SER A 9 -5.11 -8.16 -5.46
CA SER A 9 -6.37 -8.80 -5.10
C SER A 9 -6.27 -9.43 -3.72
N ALA A 10 -7.38 -9.52 -3.00
CA ALA A 10 -7.44 -10.32 -1.77
C ALA A 10 -6.97 -11.75 -2.08
N PRO A 11 -6.19 -12.39 -1.18
CA PRO A 11 -5.80 -13.78 -1.36
C PRO A 11 -7.04 -14.65 -1.53
N GLU A 12 -6.99 -15.64 -2.42
CA GLU A 12 -8.04 -16.64 -2.51
C GLU A 12 -8.15 -17.38 -1.16
N GLY A 13 -9.36 -17.82 -0.78
CA GLY A 13 -9.58 -18.54 0.48
C GLY A 13 -8.65 -19.76 0.63
N SER A 14 -8.35 -20.44 -0.47
CA SER A 14 -7.41 -21.56 -0.54
C SER A 14 -5.98 -21.19 -0.13
N LEU A 15 -5.52 -19.97 -0.47
CA LEU A 15 -4.20 -19.50 -0.04
C LEU A 15 -4.20 -19.20 1.46
N ALA A 16 -5.27 -18.61 1.99
CA ALA A 16 -5.38 -18.34 3.42
C ALA A 16 -5.33 -19.63 4.26
N ASP A 17 -6.00 -20.70 3.81
CA ASP A 17 -5.96 -22.02 4.45
C ASP A 17 -4.56 -22.61 4.54
N HIS A 18 -3.66 -22.23 3.63
CA HIS A 18 -2.26 -22.65 3.65
C HIS A 18 -1.35 -21.71 4.47
N LEU A 19 -1.84 -20.54 4.88
CA LEU A 19 -1.07 -19.55 5.63
C LEU A 19 -1.35 -19.57 7.15
N SER A 20 -2.46 -20.14 7.61
CA SER A 20 -2.84 -20.17 9.03
C SER A 20 -3.78 -21.33 9.37
N GLU A 21 -3.90 -21.67 10.66
CA GLU A 21 -4.82 -22.69 11.15
C GLU A 21 -6.22 -22.13 11.50
N ASN A 22 -7.26 -22.96 11.37
CA ASN A 22 -8.64 -22.63 11.72
C ASN A 22 -9.15 -21.36 11.01
N VAL A 23 -8.77 -21.16 9.75
CA VAL A 23 -9.20 -20.03 8.94
C VAL A 23 -10.72 -20.08 8.74
N ILE A 24 -11.39 -18.98 9.09
CA ILE A 24 -12.83 -18.79 8.90
C ILE A 24 -13.16 -17.65 7.92
N GLY A 25 -12.12 -17.00 7.39
CA GLY A 25 -12.25 -15.87 6.47
C GLY A 25 -10.97 -15.05 6.38
N ILE A 26 -11.01 -14.01 5.54
CA ILE A 26 -9.90 -13.09 5.30
C ILE A 26 -10.39 -11.68 5.62
N MET A 27 -9.61 -10.95 6.40
CA MET A 27 -9.87 -9.53 6.65
C MET A 27 -9.18 -8.69 5.57
N SER A 28 -9.96 -7.95 4.79
CA SER A 28 -9.43 -7.02 3.79
C SER A 28 -9.06 -5.68 4.44
N VAL A 29 -7.89 -5.14 4.07
CA VAL A 29 -7.46 -3.79 4.46
C VAL A 29 -7.34 -2.95 3.17
N PRO A 30 -7.82 -1.70 3.15
CA PRO A 30 -7.65 -0.83 1.99
C PRO A 30 -6.17 -0.67 1.63
N LEU A 31 -5.84 -0.91 0.36
CA LEU A 31 -4.50 -0.72 -0.17
C LEU A 31 -4.48 0.50 -1.09
N GLY A 32 -3.63 1.47 -0.78
CA GLY A 32 -3.36 2.62 -1.63
C GLY A 32 -1.88 2.78 -1.95
N VAL A 33 -1.54 3.84 -2.67
CA VAL A 33 -0.17 4.13 -3.09
C VAL A 33 0.19 5.55 -2.71
N ALA A 34 1.23 5.70 -1.90
CA ALA A 34 1.86 6.97 -1.62
C ALA A 34 2.74 7.41 -2.80
N THR A 35 2.65 8.68 -3.15
CA THR A 35 3.37 9.30 -4.26
C THR A 35 4.31 10.37 -3.74
N ASN A 36 5.21 10.86 -4.61
CA ASN A 36 6.16 11.93 -4.34
C ASN A 36 7.32 11.56 -3.41
N LEU A 37 7.53 10.30 -3.01
CA LEU A 37 8.71 9.95 -2.22
C LEU A 37 9.97 9.91 -3.10
N VAL A 38 11.06 10.45 -2.55
CA VAL A 38 12.42 10.29 -3.07
C VAL A 38 13.22 9.54 -2.01
N VAL A 39 13.74 8.37 -2.36
CA VAL A 39 14.57 7.56 -1.47
C VAL A 39 15.90 7.35 -2.19
N ASP A 40 17.00 7.77 -1.55
CA ASP A 40 18.35 7.71 -2.13
C ASP A 40 18.44 8.32 -3.53
N GLY A 41 17.77 9.46 -3.72
CA GLY A 41 17.72 10.19 -4.99
C GLY A 41 16.83 9.56 -6.08
N GLN A 42 16.08 8.50 -5.77
CA GLN A 42 15.19 7.83 -6.73
C GLN A 42 13.72 8.07 -6.40
N ASP A 43 12.89 8.28 -7.42
CA ASP A 43 11.44 8.36 -7.27
C ASP A 43 10.84 7.00 -6.93
N VAL A 44 10.13 6.91 -5.80
CA VAL A 44 9.54 5.66 -5.30
C VAL A 44 8.03 5.82 -5.10
N LEU A 45 7.27 4.85 -5.61
CA LEU A 45 5.87 4.65 -5.26
C LEU A 45 5.81 3.66 -4.10
N VAL A 46 5.14 4.05 -3.00
CA VAL A 46 5.07 3.21 -1.79
C VAL A 46 3.66 2.66 -1.61
N PRO A 47 3.45 1.33 -1.69
CA PRO A 47 2.17 0.74 -1.33
C PRO A 47 1.92 0.84 0.18
N MET A 48 0.68 1.15 0.57
CA MET A 48 0.27 1.35 1.96
C MET A 48 -1.05 0.64 2.23
N ALA A 49 -1.09 -0.25 3.22
CA ALA A 49 -2.31 -0.89 3.73
C ALA A 49 -2.76 -0.20 5.02
N THR A 50 -3.90 0.47 5.02
CA THR A 50 -4.42 1.20 6.20
C THR A 50 -5.92 1.45 6.10
N GLU A 51 -6.66 1.32 7.21
CA GLU A 51 -8.05 1.79 7.30
C GLU A 51 -8.17 3.29 7.64
N GLU A 52 -7.10 3.93 8.10
CA GLU A 52 -7.18 5.28 8.63
C GLU A 52 -7.27 6.31 7.50
N SER A 53 -8.35 7.07 7.50
CA SER A 53 -8.56 8.14 6.53
C SER A 53 -7.45 9.17 6.62
N SER A 54 -7.06 9.74 5.48
CA SER A 54 -6.04 10.78 5.33
C SER A 54 -4.56 10.39 5.52
N VAL A 55 -4.23 9.20 6.05
CA VAL A 55 -2.81 8.79 6.24
C VAL A 55 -2.00 8.83 4.94
N ILE A 56 -2.50 8.21 3.87
CA ILE A 56 -1.82 8.21 2.56
C ILE A 56 -1.69 9.63 2.02
N ALA A 57 -2.71 10.46 2.20
CA ALA A 57 -2.70 11.86 1.75
C ALA A 57 -1.67 12.69 2.52
N ALA A 58 -1.56 12.50 3.83
CA ALA A 58 -0.58 13.15 4.67
C ALA A 58 0.86 12.78 4.27
N VAL A 59 1.11 11.49 4.00
CA VAL A 59 2.41 11.02 3.48
C VAL A 59 2.72 11.66 2.12
N CYS A 60 1.76 11.67 1.18
CA CYS A 60 1.96 12.31 -0.13
C CYS A 60 2.27 13.80 -0.01
N ASN A 61 1.60 14.51 0.90
CA ASN A 61 1.81 15.92 1.14
C ASN A 61 3.19 16.20 1.77
N GLY A 62 3.57 15.44 2.80
CA GLY A 62 4.89 15.53 3.41
C GLY A 62 6.00 15.23 2.41
N ALA A 63 5.86 14.14 1.64
CA ALA A 63 6.82 13.76 0.62
C ALA A 63 6.98 14.85 -0.46
N LYS A 64 5.88 15.48 -0.88
CA LYS A 64 5.91 16.61 -1.81
C LYS A 64 6.63 17.82 -1.21
N ALA A 65 6.44 18.11 0.07
CA ALA A 65 7.12 19.22 0.76
C ALA A 65 8.62 18.97 0.98
N CYS A 66 9.05 17.71 1.01
CA CYS A 66 10.46 17.33 1.11
C CYS A 66 11.20 17.34 -0.24
N ARG A 67 10.48 17.40 -1.36
CA ARG A 67 11.12 17.64 -2.65
C ARG A 67 11.66 19.07 -2.65
N ASP A 68 12.84 19.24 -3.23
CA ASP A 68 13.49 20.55 -3.33
C ASP A 68 12.48 21.65 -3.73
N ALA A 69 12.53 22.78 -3.01
CA ALA A 69 11.71 23.96 -3.31
C ALA A 69 12.08 24.56 -4.68
#